data_AF-A0A519GIW5-F1
#
_entry.id   AF-A0A519GIW5-F1
#
_cell.length_a   1.000
_cell.length_b   1.000
_cell.length_c   1.000
_cell.angle_alpha   90.00
_cell.angle_beta   90.00
_cell.angle_gamma   90.00
#
_symmetry.space_group_name_H-M   'P 1'
#
loop_
_entity.id
_entity.type
_entity.pdbx_description
1 polymer ?
#
loop_
_entity_poly.entity_id
_entity_poly.type
_entity_poly.pdbx_seq_one_letter_code
_entity_poly.pdbx_strand_id
1 'polypeptide(L)'
;MTPLRGLPKTLAANMDESLTVPTATSVRTVPAKLMIDNRIVINNHMARTRGGKVSFTHLIGWALIQALKAFPSQNVYYAEIDGKPSVVAPAHINLGIAIDLPKPDGTRALMVPSIKQAESLTFNEYLLAYEDLVKRARGNKLTAADFQGTTISLTNPGGIGTVHSVPRLMKGQGCIVGAGALEYPAEFQGSSEKTLVELGIGKTITLTSTYDHRVIQGAGSGEFLKVVHELLIGQRGFYEGIFAALRIPYAPIHWAGDINVDIAERVDKTARVQELINSFRVRGHLMADIDPLEYVQRTHPDLEIESHGLTFWDLDREFVTGGFGGKRTMKLRDILGVLRDSYCRTIGIEYMHIQDPAQRKWFQDNVEVKYQKPGHDEQMRILDKLNQAEAFETFLQTKYVGQKRFSLEGGESLIPLLDEILQGAAGAGLDGAAIGMAHRGRLNVLTNIAGKTYGQVFREFEGSVAIGSKSGSGDVKYHLGTEGTFVSDSGDELPVYLAANPSHLETVDGVLEGIV
;
A
#
# COMPACT_ATOMS: atom_id res chain seq x y z
N MET A 1 -3.73 -27.71 46.19
CA MET A 1 -4.85 -26.93 45.63
C MET A 1 -4.37 -25.51 45.41
N THR A 2 -4.47 -24.97 44.20
CA THR A 2 -4.00 -23.62 43.87
C THR A 2 -5.21 -22.73 43.54
N PRO A 3 -5.56 -21.73 44.38
CA PRO A 3 -6.72 -20.89 44.13
C PRO A 3 -6.49 -19.96 42.92
N LEU A 4 -7.49 -19.82 42.05
CA LEU A 4 -7.47 -18.88 40.93
C LEU A 4 -7.51 -17.43 41.44
N ARG A 5 -6.63 -16.57 40.93
CA ARG A 5 -6.53 -15.14 41.29
C ARG A 5 -6.42 -14.29 40.03
N GLY A 6 -6.81 -13.02 40.10
CA GLY A 6 -6.71 -12.09 38.97
C GLY A 6 -7.49 -12.56 37.74
N LEU A 7 -6.88 -12.47 36.56
CA LEU A 7 -7.49 -12.83 35.27
C LEU A 7 -8.11 -14.24 35.23
N PRO A 8 -7.43 -15.33 35.68
CA PRO A 8 -8.05 -16.65 35.76
C PRO A 8 -9.34 -16.71 36.60
N LYS A 9 -9.44 -15.94 37.69
CA LYS A 9 -10.66 -15.89 38.52
C LYS A 9 -11.81 -15.21 37.76
N THR A 10 -11.51 -14.10 37.09
CA THR A 10 -12.49 -13.40 36.24
C THR A 10 -12.93 -14.26 35.07
N LEU A 11 -12.00 -14.98 34.43
CA LEU A 11 -12.31 -15.91 33.36
C LEU A 11 -13.26 -17.02 33.82
N ALA A 12 -13.02 -17.62 34.99
CA ALA A 12 -13.90 -18.65 35.55
C ALA A 12 -15.33 -18.11 35.75
N ALA A 13 -15.48 -16.93 36.36
CA ALA A 13 -16.79 -16.28 36.54
C ALA A 13 -17.49 -16.00 35.19
N ASN A 14 -16.74 -15.54 34.19
CA ASN A 14 -17.27 -15.32 32.83
C ASN A 14 -17.73 -16.63 32.17
N MET A 15 -16.98 -17.72 32.37
CA MET A 15 -17.36 -19.04 31.83
C MET A 15 -18.63 -19.57 32.49
N ASP A 16 -18.77 -19.42 33.81
CA ASP A 16 -19.99 -19.79 34.53
C ASP A 16 -21.20 -18.98 34.01
N GLU A 17 -21.03 -17.68 33.79
CA GLU A 17 -22.10 -16.84 33.20
C GLU A 17 -22.45 -17.28 31.76
N SER A 18 -21.45 -17.65 30.96
CA SER A 18 -21.65 -18.10 29.58
C SER A 18 -22.50 -19.36 29.47
N LEU A 19 -22.61 -20.18 30.53
CA LEU A 19 -23.48 -21.37 30.55
C LEU A 19 -24.96 -21.01 30.45
N THR A 20 -25.33 -19.79 30.82
CA THR A 20 -26.71 -19.28 30.76
C THR A 20 -27.14 -18.85 29.36
N VAL A 21 -26.22 -18.83 28.40
CA VAL A 21 -26.48 -18.46 27.01
C VAL A 21 -26.65 -19.74 26.17
N PRO A 22 -27.89 -20.11 25.79
CA PRO A 22 -28.13 -21.26 24.93
C PRO A 22 -27.65 -20.94 23.52
N THR A 23 -26.50 -21.51 23.18
CA THR A 23 -25.82 -21.23 21.92
C THR A 23 -26.12 -22.29 20.87
N ALA A 24 -26.17 -21.86 19.61
CA ALA A 24 -26.07 -22.72 18.44
C ALA A 24 -24.92 -22.23 17.56
N THR A 25 -24.45 -23.08 16.65
CA THR A 25 -23.29 -22.76 15.81
C THR A 25 -23.56 -23.08 14.35
N SER A 26 -23.36 -22.07 13.49
CA SER A 26 -23.32 -22.24 12.04
C SER A 26 -21.87 -22.27 11.58
N VAL A 27 -21.61 -22.98 10.48
CA VAL A 27 -20.26 -23.20 9.95
C VAL A 27 -20.28 -22.96 8.45
N ARG A 28 -19.26 -22.28 7.94
CA ARG A 28 -19.05 -22.12 6.50
C ARG A 28 -17.57 -22.17 6.16
N THR A 29 -17.22 -23.00 5.19
CA THR A 29 -15.89 -22.98 4.58
C THR A 29 -15.85 -21.92 3.49
N VAL A 30 -14.85 -21.05 3.53
CA VAL A 30 -14.67 -19.92 2.61
C VAL A 30 -13.36 -20.11 1.85
N PRO A 31 -13.35 -19.99 0.51
CA PRO A 31 -12.11 -20.00 -0.25
C PRO A 31 -11.28 -18.76 0.10
N ALA A 32 -10.00 -18.95 0.40
CA ALA A 32 -9.14 -17.88 0.89
C ALA A 32 -8.14 -17.38 -0.15
N LYS A 33 -8.09 -17.98 -1.35
CA LYS A 33 -7.10 -17.61 -2.39
C LYS A 33 -7.14 -16.12 -2.75
N LEU A 34 -8.33 -15.58 -3.04
CA LEU A 34 -8.44 -14.15 -3.36
C LEU A 34 -8.01 -13.24 -2.20
N MET A 35 -8.37 -13.62 -0.97
CA MET A 35 -7.94 -12.92 0.25
C MET A 35 -6.42 -12.97 0.43
N ILE A 36 -5.76 -14.09 0.13
CA ILE A 36 -4.30 -14.23 0.14
C ILE A 36 -3.68 -13.30 -0.91
N ASP A 37 -4.20 -13.34 -2.14
CA ASP A 37 -3.63 -12.64 -3.28
C ASP A 37 -3.76 -11.12 -3.14
N ASN A 38 -4.94 -10.62 -2.78
CA ASN A 38 -5.14 -9.19 -2.50
C ASN A 38 -4.33 -8.72 -1.28
N ARG A 39 -4.19 -9.55 -0.24
CA ARG A 39 -3.34 -9.23 0.91
C ARG A 39 -1.86 -9.10 0.52
N ILE A 40 -1.36 -9.90 -0.42
CA ILE A 40 0.00 -9.76 -0.95
C ILE A 40 0.15 -8.41 -1.65
N VAL A 41 -0.79 -8.04 -2.52
CA VAL A 41 -0.79 -6.74 -3.21
C VAL A 41 -0.79 -5.58 -2.21
N ILE A 42 -1.70 -5.60 -1.23
CA ILE A 42 -1.80 -4.58 -0.18
C ILE A 42 -0.47 -4.44 0.58
N ASN A 43 0.10 -5.55 1.05
CA ASN A 43 1.33 -5.50 1.85
C ASN A 43 2.55 -5.09 1.02
N ASN A 44 2.61 -5.48 -0.26
CA ASN A 44 3.67 -5.05 -1.16
C ASN A 44 3.62 -3.52 -1.37
N HIS A 45 2.42 -2.94 -1.50
CA HIS A 45 2.27 -1.50 -1.56
C HIS A 45 2.65 -0.82 -0.24
N MET A 46 2.12 -1.28 0.90
CA MET A 46 2.40 -0.69 2.22
C MET A 46 3.88 -0.75 2.60
N ALA A 47 4.59 -1.84 2.27
CA ALA A 47 6.02 -1.97 2.53
C ALA A 47 6.87 -0.92 1.79
N ARG A 48 6.34 -0.30 0.73
CA ARG A 48 7.03 0.68 -0.11
C ARG A 48 6.62 2.11 0.19
N THR A 49 5.44 2.33 0.77
CA THR A 49 4.91 3.66 1.08
C THR A 49 5.06 3.97 2.57
N ARG A 50 3.96 4.01 3.32
CA ARG A 50 3.90 4.47 4.72
C ARG A 50 4.25 3.40 5.74
N GLY A 51 4.56 2.18 5.31
CA GLY A 51 4.80 1.03 6.18
C GLY A 51 3.50 0.43 6.75
N GLY A 52 3.66 -0.54 7.64
CA GLY A 52 2.55 -1.31 8.22
C GLY A 52 2.28 -2.63 7.50
N LYS A 53 1.37 -3.44 8.05
CA LYS A 53 1.03 -4.75 7.50
C LYS A 53 -0.43 -5.11 7.78
N VAL A 54 -1.15 -5.54 6.74
CA VAL A 54 -2.49 -6.11 6.86
C VAL A 54 -2.40 -7.61 7.14
N SER A 55 -3.07 -8.05 8.20
CA SER A 55 -3.25 -9.46 8.57
C SER A 55 -4.54 -10.03 7.98
N PHE A 56 -4.67 -11.36 7.94
CA PHE A 56 -5.96 -11.99 7.59
C PHE A 56 -7.07 -11.61 8.60
N THR A 57 -6.72 -11.46 9.87
CA THR A 57 -7.65 -11.03 10.91
C THR A 57 -8.20 -9.63 10.64
N HIS A 58 -7.41 -8.70 10.08
CA HIS A 58 -7.91 -7.37 9.68
C HIS A 58 -8.95 -7.49 8.57
N LEU A 59 -8.69 -8.30 7.55
CA LEU A 59 -9.62 -8.49 6.43
C LEU A 59 -10.90 -9.18 6.89
N ILE A 60 -10.81 -10.22 7.71
CA ILE A 60 -11.98 -10.92 8.25
C ILE A 60 -12.77 -9.99 9.18
N GLY A 61 -12.11 -9.29 10.11
CA GLY A 61 -12.77 -8.35 11.02
C GLY A 61 -13.49 -7.23 10.27
N TRP A 62 -12.88 -6.69 9.22
CA TRP A 62 -13.53 -5.72 8.34
C TRP A 62 -14.73 -6.31 7.58
N ALA A 63 -14.61 -7.55 7.07
CA ALA A 63 -15.73 -8.25 6.45
C ALA A 63 -16.89 -8.46 7.43
N LEU A 64 -16.62 -8.74 8.70
CA LEU A 64 -17.65 -8.81 9.74
C LEU A 64 -18.37 -7.48 9.93
N ILE A 65 -17.63 -6.36 10.01
CA ILE A 65 -18.21 -5.02 10.15
C ILE A 65 -19.12 -4.70 8.97
N GLN A 66 -18.65 -4.94 7.73
CA GLN A 66 -19.47 -4.69 6.53
C GLN A 66 -20.67 -5.64 6.44
N ALA A 67 -20.51 -6.91 6.81
CA ALA A 67 -21.61 -7.87 6.85
C ALA A 67 -22.69 -7.46 7.86
N LEU A 68 -22.30 -6.96 9.04
CA LEU A 68 -23.25 -6.48 10.06
C LEU A 68 -23.96 -5.18 9.65
N LYS A 69 -23.33 -4.31 8.86
CA LYS A 69 -24.02 -3.16 8.26
C LYS A 69 -25.13 -3.60 7.30
N ALA A 70 -24.88 -4.66 6.53
CA ALA A 70 -25.87 -5.23 5.62
C ALA A 70 -26.90 -6.15 6.33
N PHE A 71 -26.52 -6.74 7.46
CA PHE A 71 -27.31 -7.73 8.19
C PHE A 71 -27.32 -7.44 9.71
N PRO A 72 -27.97 -6.34 10.14
CA PRO A 72 -27.93 -5.87 11.53
C PRO A 72 -28.61 -6.82 12.51
N SER A 73 -29.45 -7.75 12.03
CA SER A 73 -30.09 -8.80 12.84
C SER A 73 -29.10 -9.77 13.49
N GLN A 74 -27.83 -9.79 13.06
CA GLN A 74 -26.77 -10.55 13.73
C GLN A 74 -26.09 -9.76 14.86
N ASN A 75 -26.25 -8.42 14.89
CA ASN A 75 -25.74 -7.55 15.96
C ASN A 75 -26.85 -7.30 17.00
N VAL A 76 -27.38 -8.35 17.61
CA VAL A 76 -28.43 -8.27 18.66
C VAL A 76 -28.11 -9.22 19.81
N TYR A 77 -28.54 -8.93 21.02
CA TYR A 77 -28.35 -9.83 22.16
C TYR A 77 -29.63 -10.01 22.98
N TYR A 78 -29.71 -11.11 23.72
CA TYR A 78 -30.81 -11.38 24.64
C TYR A 78 -30.63 -10.64 25.96
N ALA A 79 -31.69 -10.00 26.43
CA ALA A 79 -31.78 -9.47 27.79
C ALA A 79 -33.18 -9.67 28.36
N GLU A 80 -33.29 -9.66 29.68
CA GLU A 80 -34.57 -9.51 30.37
C GLU A 80 -34.70 -8.06 30.82
N ILE A 81 -35.69 -7.36 30.28
CA ILE A 81 -36.01 -5.98 30.60
C ILE A 81 -37.37 -6.00 31.27
N ASP A 82 -37.46 -5.50 32.50
CA ASP A 82 -38.69 -5.52 33.32
C ASP A 82 -39.32 -6.93 33.42
N GLY A 83 -38.46 -7.96 33.56
CA GLY A 83 -38.87 -9.37 33.65
C GLY A 83 -39.37 -9.99 32.33
N LYS A 84 -39.20 -9.29 31.20
CA LYS A 84 -39.65 -9.78 29.88
C LYS A 84 -38.45 -10.16 28.99
N PRO A 85 -38.46 -11.37 28.42
CA PRO A 85 -37.53 -11.77 27.36
C PRO A 85 -37.53 -10.78 26.21
N SER A 86 -36.38 -10.16 25.93
CA SER A 86 -36.25 -9.06 24.98
C SER A 86 -35.04 -9.23 24.06
N VAL A 87 -35.20 -8.83 22.80
CA VAL A 87 -34.10 -8.66 21.85
C VAL A 87 -33.60 -7.23 21.96
N VAL A 88 -32.31 -7.04 22.21
CA VAL A 88 -31.68 -5.71 22.26
C VAL A 88 -30.79 -5.52 21.05
N ALA A 89 -31.07 -4.47 20.27
CA ALA A 89 -30.22 -4.00 19.19
C ALA A 89 -29.31 -2.86 19.69
N PRO A 90 -28.00 -3.08 19.83
CA PRO A 90 -27.05 -2.03 20.19
C PRO A 90 -27.01 -0.94 19.11
N ALA A 91 -26.73 0.30 19.52
CA ALA A 91 -26.62 1.44 18.60
C ALA A 91 -25.40 1.35 17.65
N HIS A 92 -24.36 0.61 18.05
CA HIS A 92 -23.07 0.57 17.37
C HIS A 92 -22.56 -0.86 17.21
N ILE A 93 -21.65 -1.07 16.26
CA ILE A 93 -20.88 -2.30 16.13
C ILE A 93 -19.60 -2.11 16.94
N ASN A 94 -19.48 -2.85 18.05
CA ASN A 94 -18.26 -2.88 18.84
C ASN A 94 -17.58 -4.24 18.66
N LEU A 95 -16.61 -4.30 17.74
CA LEU A 95 -15.93 -5.54 17.36
C LEU A 95 -14.84 -5.90 18.37
N GLY A 96 -15.11 -6.90 19.19
CA GLY A 96 -14.15 -7.54 20.09
C GLY A 96 -13.09 -8.33 19.30
N ILE A 97 -11.81 -8.13 19.63
CA ILE A 97 -10.69 -8.83 18.99
C ILE A 97 -9.99 -9.66 20.04
N ALA A 98 -9.93 -10.97 19.83
CA ALA A 98 -9.17 -11.85 20.71
C ALA A 98 -7.67 -11.66 20.49
N ILE A 99 -6.99 -11.15 21.52
CA ILE A 99 -5.55 -10.90 21.54
C ILE A 99 -4.92 -11.90 22.49
N ASP A 100 -4.05 -12.73 21.94
CA ASP A 100 -3.27 -13.69 22.69
C ASP A 100 -1.93 -13.08 23.13
N LEU A 101 -1.70 -13.03 24.43
CA LEU A 101 -0.55 -12.42 25.07
C LEU A 101 0.30 -13.52 25.73
N PRO A 102 1.39 -13.96 25.08
CA PRO A 102 2.34 -14.86 25.72
C PRO A 102 3.10 -14.11 26.82
N LYS A 103 3.25 -14.74 27.97
CA LYS A 103 4.00 -14.21 29.11
C LYS A 103 5.38 -14.87 29.20
N PRO A 104 6.36 -14.19 29.84
CA PRO A 104 7.70 -14.75 30.02
C PRO A 104 7.74 -16.08 30.80
N ASP A 105 6.72 -16.35 31.62
CA ASP A 105 6.57 -17.59 32.40
C ASP A 105 6.04 -18.77 31.58
N GLY A 106 5.86 -18.61 30.26
CA GLY A 106 5.32 -19.63 29.36
C GLY A 106 3.80 -19.74 29.37
N THR A 107 3.10 -19.01 30.24
CA THR A 107 1.63 -18.96 30.22
C THR A 107 1.13 -17.97 29.16
N ARG A 108 -0.14 -18.12 28.76
CA ARG A 108 -0.80 -17.23 27.81
C ARG A 108 -2.00 -16.57 28.48
N ALA A 109 -2.24 -15.31 28.17
CA ALA A 109 -3.45 -14.60 28.55
C ALA A 109 -4.23 -14.20 27.28
N LEU A 110 -5.50 -14.58 27.23
CA LEU A 110 -6.40 -14.13 26.17
C LEU A 110 -7.20 -12.93 26.68
N MET A 111 -7.17 -11.84 25.92
CA MET A 111 -7.97 -10.64 26.20
C MET A 111 -8.82 -10.32 24.99
N VAL A 112 -10.05 -9.84 25.20
CA VAL A 112 -10.97 -9.47 24.11
C VAL A 112 -11.43 -8.02 24.26
N PRO A 113 -10.54 -7.02 24.08
CA PRO A 113 -10.97 -5.64 23.97
C PRO A 113 -11.69 -5.41 22.63
N SER A 114 -12.49 -4.36 22.52
CA SER A 114 -13.26 -4.08 21.30
C SER A 114 -12.96 -2.73 20.68
N ILE A 115 -12.89 -2.70 19.35
CA ILE A 115 -12.92 -1.48 18.54
C ILE A 115 -14.35 -0.93 18.59
N LYS A 116 -14.53 0.33 18.98
CA LYS A 116 -15.85 0.93 19.20
C LYS A 116 -16.36 1.60 17.92
N GLN A 117 -17.68 1.66 17.75
CA GLN A 117 -18.35 2.36 16.64
C GLN A 117 -17.77 2.00 15.27
N ALA A 118 -17.47 0.72 15.06
CA ALA A 118 -16.69 0.26 13.93
C ALA A 118 -17.40 0.50 12.58
N GLU A 119 -18.73 0.69 12.57
CA GLU A 119 -19.54 0.97 11.39
C GLU A 119 -19.26 2.33 10.73
N SER A 120 -18.75 3.30 11.49
CA SER A 120 -18.47 4.66 11.04
C SER A 120 -17.04 4.86 10.52
N LEU A 121 -16.16 3.88 10.76
CA LEU A 121 -14.76 3.93 10.34
C LEU A 121 -14.62 3.62 8.85
N THR A 122 -13.61 4.19 8.22
CA THR A 122 -13.00 3.67 6.98
C THR A 122 -12.09 2.46 7.30
N PHE A 123 -11.66 1.70 6.29
CA PHE A 123 -10.74 0.58 6.53
C PHE A 123 -9.40 1.03 7.13
N ASN A 124 -8.89 2.20 6.73
CA ASN A 124 -7.64 2.72 7.28
C ASN A 124 -7.79 3.13 8.75
N GLU A 125 -8.89 3.79 9.13
CA GLU A 125 -9.17 4.12 10.53
C GLU A 125 -9.40 2.87 11.38
N TYR A 126 -10.11 1.86 10.85
CA TYR A 126 -10.24 0.55 11.47
C TYR A 126 -8.87 -0.11 11.70
N LEU A 127 -7.97 -0.08 10.70
CA LEU A 127 -6.63 -0.65 10.80
C LEU A 127 -5.82 0.05 11.90
N LEU A 128 -5.85 1.38 11.95
CA LEU A 128 -5.16 2.16 12.97
C LEU A 128 -5.74 1.89 14.37
N ALA A 129 -7.06 1.82 14.51
CA ALA A 129 -7.72 1.49 15.77
C ALA A 129 -7.38 0.06 16.24
N TYR A 130 -7.32 -0.89 15.31
CA TYR A 130 -6.91 -2.27 15.60
C TYR A 130 -5.46 -2.32 16.11
N GLU A 131 -4.52 -1.68 15.41
CA GLU A 131 -3.11 -1.69 15.79
C GLU A 131 -2.86 -0.95 17.11
N ASP A 132 -3.57 0.15 17.38
CA ASP A 132 -3.54 0.81 18.69
C ASP A 132 -4.03 -0.13 19.81
N LEU A 133 -5.15 -0.84 19.59
CA LEU A 133 -5.70 -1.78 20.55
C LEU A 133 -4.70 -2.90 20.87
N VAL A 134 -4.06 -3.47 19.85
CA VAL A 134 -3.03 -4.51 20.01
C VAL A 134 -1.79 -3.96 20.71
N LYS A 135 -1.34 -2.75 20.36
CA LYS A 135 -0.20 -2.09 21.00
C LYS A 135 -0.47 -1.84 22.48
N ARG A 136 -1.66 -1.34 22.84
CA ARG A 136 -2.07 -1.14 24.24
C ARG A 136 -2.24 -2.44 24.99
N ALA A 137 -2.77 -3.49 24.36
CA ALA A 137 -2.86 -4.83 24.95
C ALA A 137 -1.48 -5.38 25.33
N ARG A 138 -0.53 -5.36 24.38
CA ARG A 138 0.86 -5.81 24.61
C ARG A 138 1.60 -4.94 25.62
N GLY A 139 1.30 -3.64 25.66
CA GLY A 139 1.86 -2.69 26.62
C GLY A 139 1.18 -2.68 27.99
N ASN A 140 0.19 -3.53 28.23
CA ASN A 140 -0.63 -3.54 29.46
C ASN A 140 -1.28 -2.17 29.79
N LYS A 141 -1.76 -1.47 28.76
CA LYS A 141 -2.40 -0.13 28.83
C LYS A 141 -3.90 -0.17 28.51
N LEU A 142 -4.52 -1.34 28.54
CA LEU A 142 -5.97 -1.47 28.38
C LEU A 142 -6.69 -1.05 29.67
N THR A 143 -7.86 -0.45 29.50
CA THR A 143 -8.74 0.02 30.58
C THR A 143 -10.04 -0.78 30.58
N ALA A 144 -10.86 -0.63 31.62
CA ALA A 144 -12.16 -1.30 31.70
C ALA A 144 -13.09 -0.94 30.52
N ALA A 145 -13.02 0.30 30.03
CA ALA A 145 -13.83 0.77 28.91
C ALA A 145 -13.56 0.01 27.60
N ASP A 146 -12.32 -0.49 27.41
CA ASP A 146 -11.95 -1.26 26.23
C ASP A 146 -12.75 -2.58 26.11
N PHE A 147 -13.21 -3.15 27.23
CA PHE A 147 -13.96 -4.41 27.27
C PHE A 147 -15.48 -4.23 27.25
N GLN A 148 -15.97 -3.06 27.67
CA GLN A 148 -17.40 -2.80 27.86
C GLN A 148 -18.17 -2.66 26.54
N GLY A 149 -19.39 -3.21 26.48
CA GLY A 149 -20.28 -2.98 25.33
C GLY A 149 -19.82 -3.65 24.03
N THR A 150 -18.93 -4.65 24.09
CA THR A 150 -18.63 -5.51 22.94
C THR A 150 -19.92 -6.14 22.43
N THR A 151 -20.20 -6.07 21.13
CA THR A 151 -21.45 -6.59 20.54
C THR A 151 -21.25 -7.86 19.72
N ILE A 152 -20.09 -7.99 19.09
CA ILE A 152 -19.63 -9.18 18.37
C ILE A 152 -18.13 -9.36 18.68
N SER A 153 -17.62 -10.58 18.62
CA SER A 153 -16.17 -10.83 18.75
C SER A 153 -15.62 -11.73 17.66
N LEU A 154 -14.35 -11.51 17.30
CA LEU A 154 -13.56 -12.35 16.40
C LEU A 154 -12.43 -13.01 17.17
N THR A 155 -12.36 -14.33 17.08
CA THR A 155 -11.26 -15.14 17.61
C THR A 155 -10.57 -15.91 16.50
N ASN A 156 -9.24 -15.96 16.52
CA ASN A 156 -8.43 -16.62 15.49
C ASN A 156 -7.53 -17.72 16.09
N PRO A 157 -8.09 -18.88 16.42
CA PRO A 157 -7.30 -20.04 16.82
C PRO A 157 -6.60 -20.71 15.61
N GLY A 158 -6.90 -20.31 14.38
CA GLY A 158 -6.24 -20.84 13.18
C GLY A 158 -4.72 -20.68 13.15
N GLY A 159 -4.18 -19.68 13.86
CA GLY A 159 -2.73 -19.47 13.98
C GLY A 159 -1.97 -20.62 14.66
N ILE A 160 -2.67 -21.52 15.36
CA ILE A 160 -2.10 -22.71 16.00
C ILE A 160 -2.59 -24.03 15.37
N GLY A 161 -3.17 -23.97 14.17
CA GLY A 161 -3.66 -25.16 13.43
C GLY A 161 -5.09 -25.59 13.78
N THR A 162 -5.83 -24.82 14.58
CA THR A 162 -7.22 -25.14 14.89
C THR A 162 -8.11 -24.86 13.67
N VAL A 163 -8.58 -25.91 13.00
CA VAL A 163 -9.45 -25.80 11.81
C VAL A 163 -10.87 -25.37 12.19
N HIS A 164 -11.36 -25.80 13.35
CA HIS A 164 -12.74 -25.57 13.78
C HIS A 164 -12.79 -25.19 15.27
N SER A 165 -13.44 -24.08 15.60
CA SER A 165 -13.59 -23.62 16.98
C SER A 165 -15.03 -23.22 17.27
N VAL A 166 -15.56 -23.70 18.39
CA VAL A 166 -16.89 -23.36 18.91
C VAL A 166 -16.71 -22.58 20.20
N PRO A 167 -16.42 -21.27 20.12
CA PRO A 167 -16.14 -20.47 21.30
C PRO A 167 -17.41 -20.24 22.12
N ARG A 168 -17.24 -20.04 23.43
CA ARG A 168 -18.33 -19.71 24.36
C ARG A 168 -18.75 -18.25 24.18
N LEU A 169 -20.03 -18.01 23.88
CA LEU A 169 -20.59 -16.67 23.75
C LEU A 169 -20.81 -16.04 25.13
N MET A 170 -20.40 -14.78 25.29
CA MET A 170 -20.63 -14.01 26.50
C MET A 170 -21.98 -13.30 26.46
N LYS A 171 -22.60 -13.10 27.64
CA LYS A 171 -23.81 -12.30 27.77
C LYS A 171 -23.58 -10.88 27.24
N GLY A 172 -24.58 -10.32 26.57
CA GLY A 172 -24.50 -8.98 25.98
C GLY A 172 -23.89 -8.92 24.57
N GLN A 173 -23.47 -10.05 24.01
CA GLN A 173 -22.99 -10.18 22.62
C GLN A 173 -23.98 -10.99 21.78
N GLY A 174 -24.06 -10.68 20.49
CA GLY A 174 -24.91 -11.42 19.56
C GLY A 174 -24.28 -12.70 19.06
N CYS A 175 -23.03 -12.62 18.61
CA CYS A 175 -22.28 -13.80 18.24
C CYS A 175 -20.77 -13.62 18.45
N ILE A 176 -20.08 -14.75 18.42
CA ILE A 176 -18.62 -14.82 18.35
C ILE A 176 -18.26 -15.61 17.09
N VAL A 177 -17.36 -15.04 16.29
CA VAL A 177 -16.88 -15.62 15.05
C VAL A 177 -15.51 -16.26 15.27
N GLY A 178 -15.41 -17.55 14.98
CA GLY A 178 -14.15 -18.28 14.98
C GLY A 178 -13.56 -18.32 13.57
N ALA A 179 -12.32 -17.86 13.42
CA ALA A 179 -11.52 -18.02 12.22
C ALA A 179 -10.57 -19.20 12.37
N GLY A 180 -10.82 -20.27 11.60
CA GLY A 180 -10.01 -21.48 11.59
C GLY A 180 -8.66 -21.32 10.88
N ALA A 181 -7.92 -22.42 10.81
CA ALA A 181 -6.64 -22.48 10.12
C ALA A 181 -6.80 -22.25 8.61
N LEU A 182 -5.77 -21.62 8.01
CA LEU A 182 -5.70 -21.35 6.58
C LEU A 182 -4.97 -22.51 5.88
N GLU A 183 -5.73 -23.50 5.44
CA GLU A 183 -5.20 -24.77 4.96
C GLU A 183 -5.86 -25.25 3.67
N TYR A 184 -5.21 -26.18 2.97
CA TYR A 184 -5.86 -26.89 1.87
C TYR A 184 -6.94 -27.83 2.40
N PRO A 185 -8.00 -28.12 1.61
CA PRO A 185 -8.94 -29.17 1.93
C PRO A 185 -8.22 -30.49 2.26
N ALA A 186 -8.78 -31.27 3.17
CA ALA A 186 -8.11 -32.42 3.77
C ALA A 186 -7.60 -33.43 2.72
N GLU A 187 -8.39 -33.69 1.70
CA GLU A 187 -8.11 -34.56 0.56
C GLU A 187 -6.90 -34.13 -0.29
N PHE A 188 -6.48 -32.86 -0.17
CA PHE A 188 -5.35 -32.29 -0.92
C PHE A 188 -4.14 -32.00 -0.04
N GLN A 189 -4.24 -32.19 1.28
CA GLN A 189 -3.10 -32.02 2.18
C GLN A 189 -2.00 -33.05 1.85
N GLY A 190 -0.76 -32.58 1.71
CA GLY A 190 0.37 -33.42 1.28
C GLY A 190 0.59 -33.49 -0.23
N SER A 191 -0.32 -32.94 -1.04
CA SER A 191 -0.08 -32.77 -2.48
C SER A 191 1.08 -31.80 -2.74
N SER A 192 1.82 -32.02 -3.83
CA SER A 192 2.88 -31.08 -4.22
C SER A 192 2.28 -29.72 -4.61
N GLU A 193 2.98 -28.63 -4.31
CA GLU A 193 2.53 -27.27 -4.64
C GLU A 193 2.23 -27.13 -6.14
N LYS A 194 3.08 -27.72 -6.99
CA LYS A 194 2.88 -27.74 -8.44
C LYS A 194 1.54 -28.36 -8.84
N THR A 195 1.19 -29.51 -8.27
CA THR A 195 -0.09 -30.19 -8.57
C THR A 195 -1.29 -29.35 -8.14
N LEU A 196 -1.21 -28.75 -6.94
CA LEU A 196 -2.28 -27.89 -6.42
C LEU A 196 -2.53 -26.68 -7.34
N VAL A 197 -1.45 -26.07 -7.82
CA VAL A 197 -1.50 -24.92 -8.75
C VAL A 197 -2.03 -25.32 -10.13
N GLU A 198 -1.61 -26.47 -10.67
CA GLU A 198 -2.11 -26.99 -11.94
C GLU A 198 -3.62 -27.29 -11.88
N LEU A 199 -4.07 -27.92 -10.78
CA LEU A 199 -5.48 -28.25 -10.55
C LEU A 199 -6.34 -27.06 -10.09
N GLY A 200 -5.76 -25.88 -9.85
CA GLY A 200 -6.50 -24.71 -9.39
C GLY A 200 -7.08 -24.88 -7.98
N ILE A 201 -6.34 -25.54 -7.08
CA ILE A 201 -6.78 -25.80 -5.71
C ILE A 201 -6.23 -24.71 -4.77
N GLY A 202 -7.14 -23.95 -4.17
CA GLY A 202 -6.81 -22.89 -3.21
C GLY A 202 -6.93 -23.34 -1.75
N LYS A 203 -6.26 -22.62 -0.85
CA LYS A 203 -6.50 -22.74 0.59
C LYS A 203 -7.90 -22.24 0.94
N THR A 204 -8.45 -22.79 2.01
CA THR A 204 -9.74 -22.40 2.59
C THR A 204 -9.55 -21.94 4.03
N ILE A 205 -10.56 -21.25 4.54
CA ILE A 205 -10.69 -20.94 5.96
C ILE A 205 -12.10 -21.30 6.41
N THR A 206 -12.21 -22.00 7.54
CA THR A 206 -13.51 -22.30 8.15
C THR A 206 -13.89 -21.16 9.08
N LEU A 207 -15.05 -20.55 8.83
CA LEU A 207 -15.64 -19.56 9.71
C LEU A 207 -16.80 -20.20 10.50
N THR A 208 -16.75 -20.07 11.81
CA THR A 208 -17.85 -20.46 12.70
C THR A 208 -18.55 -19.23 13.23
N SER A 209 -19.86 -19.29 13.41
CA SER A 209 -20.65 -18.29 14.10
C SER A 209 -21.36 -18.99 15.25
N THR A 210 -20.90 -18.76 16.48
CA THR A 210 -21.63 -19.21 17.68
C THR A 210 -22.49 -18.06 18.18
N TYR A 211 -23.79 -18.27 18.23
CA TYR A 211 -24.80 -17.23 18.47
C TYR A 211 -25.84 -17.68 19.50
N ASP A 212 -26.51 -16.73 20.14
CA ASP A 212 -27.61 -17.01 21.07
C ASP A 212 -28.89 -17.37 20.29
N HIS A 213 -29.30 -18.63 20.38
CA HIS A 213 -30.40 -19.15 19.58
C HIS A 213 -31.78 -18.61 20.01
N ARG A 214 -31.87 -17.89 21.15
CA ARG A 214 -33.09 -17.21 21.57
C ARG A 214 -33.44 -16.03 20.68
N VAL A 215 -32.44 -15.36 20.12
CA VAL A 215 -32.61 -14.08 19.41
C VAL A 215 -32.06 -14.09 17.98
N ILE A 216 -31.16 -15.02 17.67
CA ILE A 216 -30.61 -15.21 16.32
C ILE A 216 -31.00 -16.61 15.85
N GLN A 217 -31.66 -16.71 14.70
CA GLN A 217 -32.05 -17.98 14.09
C GLN A 217 -30.88 -18.60 13.29
N GLY A 218 -30.84 -19.93 13.18
CA GLY A 218 -29.79 -20.61 12.41
C GLY A 218 -29.73 -20.22 10.93
N ALA A 219 -30.88 -20.02 10.29
CA ALA A 219 -30.92 -19.48 8.93
C ALA A 219 -30.29 -18.07 8.85
N GLY A 220 -30.52 -17.22 9.86
CA GLY A 220 -29.94 -15.88 9.94
C GLY A 220 -28.43 -15.90 10.11
N SER A 221 -27.91 -16.76 11.00
CA SER A 221 -26.47 -16.95 11.18
C SER A 221 -25.79 -17.54 9.93
N GLY A 222 -26.46 -18.46 9.23
CA GLY A 222 -26.00 -18.99 7.95
C GLY A 222 -25.93 -17.94 6.83
N GLU A 223 -26.94 -17.08 6.73
CA GLU A 223 -26.97 -15.95 5.79
C GLU A 223 -25.90 -14.90 6.15
N PHE A 224 -25.68 -14.62 7.43
CA PHE A 224 -24.58 -13.76 7.87
C PHE A 224 -23.22 -14.28 7.40
N LEU A 225 -22.93 -15.57 7.61
CA LEU A 225 -21.69 -16.17 7.10
C LEU A 225 -21.63 -16.20 5.56
N LYS A 226 -22.77 -16.25 4.87
CA LYS A 226 -22.83 -16.09 3.42
C LYS A 226 -22.39 -14.70 2.97
N VAL A 227 -22.89 -13.65 3.60
CA VAL A 227 -22.46 -12.27 3.30
C VAL A 227 -20.97 -12.09 3.56
N VAL A 228 -20.45 -12.65 4.67
CA VAL A 228 -19.00 -12.64 4.94
C VAL A 228 -18.21 -13.37 3.86
N HIS A 229 -18.67 -14.54 3.40
CA HIS A 229 -18.06 -15.26 2.28
C HIS A 229 -18.03 -14.38 1.02
N GLU A 230 -19.16 -13.80 0.62
CA GLU A 230 -19.29 -12.93 -0.57
C GLU A 230 -18.29 -11.77 -0.53
N LEU A 231 -18.16 -11.10 0.63
CA LEU A 231 -17.18 -10.04 0.84
C LEU A 231 -15.74 -10.54 0.68
N LEU A 232 -15.38 -11.67 1.29
CA LEU A 232 -14.02 -12.23 1.24
C LEU A 232 -13.63 -12.76 -0.15
N ILE A 233 -14.60 -13.04 -1.03
CA ILE A 233 -14.37 -13.33 -2.46
C ILE A 233 -14.52 -12.09 -3.35
N GLY A 234 -14.53 -10.88 -2.76
CA GLY A 234 -14.47 -9.61 -3.47
C GLY A 234 -15.79 -9.07 -3.99
N GLN A 235 -16.92 -9.70 -3.68
CA GLN A 235 -18.22 -9.11 -4.02
C GLN A 235 -18.48 -7.84 -3.20
N ARG A 236 -19.50 -7.07 -3.60
CA ARG A 236 -19.96 -5.86 -2.92
C ARG A 236 -18.89 -4.76 -2.83
N GLY A 237 -17.93 -4.74 -3.77
CA GLY A 237 -16.86 -3.75 -3.82
C GLY A 237 -15.88 -3.84 -2.64
N PHE A 238 -15.75 -5.02 -2.01
CA PHE A 238 -15.04 -5.16 -0.75
C PHE A 238 -13.55 -4.76 -0.85
N TYR A 239 -12.85 -5.28 -1.87
CA TYR A 239 -11.44 -4.97 -2.06
C TYR A 239 -11.24 -3.58 -2.67
N GLU A 240 -12.15 -3.11 -3.52
CA GLU A 240 -12.14 -1.75 -4.06
C GLU A 240 -12.19 -0.72 -2.93
N GLY A 241 -13.08 -0.93 -1.95
CA GLY A 241 -13.19 -0.08 -0.75
C GLY A 241 -11.95 -0.13 0.14
N ILE A 242 -11.32 -1.30 0.30
CA ILE A 242 -10.06 -1.45 1.05
C ILE A 242 -8.93 -0.71 0.33
N PHE A 243 -8.79 -0.91 -0.98
CA PHE A 243 -7.72 -0.30 -1.77
C PHE A 243 -7.88 1.21 -1.81
N ALA A 244 -9.12 1.72 -1.95
CA ALA A 244 -9.44 3.14 -1.88
C ALA A 244 -9.07 3.74 -0.52
N ALA A 245 -9.47 3.09 0.57
CA ALA A 245 -9.15 3.56 1.93
C ALA A 245 -7.63 3.59 2.21
N LEU A 246 -6.87 2.69 1.60
CA LEU A 246 -5.40 2.64 1.70
C LEU A 246 -4.69 3.47 0.63
N ARG A 247 -5.43 4.14 -0.26
CA ARG A 247 -4.91 4.87 -1.43
C ARG A 247 -3.98 4.03 -2.31
N ILE A 248 -4.31 2.76 -2.51
CA ILE A 248 -3.58 1.87 -3.43
C ILE A 248 -4.05 2.22 -4.86
N PRO A 249 -3.15 2.65 -5.77
CA PRO A 249 -3.54 3.19 -7.07
C PRO A 249 -3.86 2.11 -8.11
N TYR A 250 -3.79 0.82 -7.75
CA TYR A 250 -4.04 -0.29 -8.66
C TYR A 250 -5.39 -0.94 -8.37
N ALA A 251 -6.06 -1.46 -9.39
CA ALA A 251 -7.23 -2.29 -9.17
C ALA A 251 -6.90 -3.55 -8.33
N PRO A 252 -7.81 -4.00 -7.45
CA PRO A 252 -7.65 -5.27 -6.75
C PRO A 252 -7.72 -6.45 -7.73
N ILE A 253 -7.26 -7.61 -7.28
CA ILE A 253 -7.45 -8.87 -8.01
C ILE A 253 -8.91 -9.29 -7.86
N HIS A 254 -9.54 -9.71 -8.95
CA HIS A 254 -10.94 -10.13 -9.00
C HIS A 254 -11.10 -11.66 -9.00
N TRP A 255 -12.24 -12.11 -8.48
CA TRP A 255 -12.63 -13.52 -8.55
C TRP A 255 -13.06 -13.89 -9.97
N ALA A 256 -12.48 -14.95 -10.52
CA ALA A 256 -12.86 -15.53 -11.81
C ALA A 256 -12.83 -17.06 -11.77
N GLY A 257 -13.61 -17.72 -12.63
CA GLY A 257 -13.45 -19.17 -12.83
C GLY A 257 -12.11 -19.49 -13.49
N ASP A 258 -11.46 -20.60 -13.13
CA ASP A 258 -10.25 -21.01 -13.85
C ASP A 258 -10.59 -21.34 -15.31
N ILE A 259 -9.81 -20.79 -16.22
CA ILE A 259 -9.93 -21.04 -17.65
C ILE A 259 -9.02 -22.22 -17.95
N ASN A 260 -9.59 -23.42 -17.99
CA ASN A 260 -8.90 -24.59 -18.53
C ASN A 260 -8.82 -24.43 -20.05
N VAL A 261 -7.60 -24.34 -20.58
CA VAL A 261 -7.38 -24.19 -22.02
C VAL A 261 -7.19 -25.58 -22.60
N ASP A 262 -8.07 -25.97 -23.53
CA ASP A 262 -7.89 -27.17 -24.32
C ASP A 262 -6.56 -27.08 -25.09
N ILE A 263 -5.68 -28.06 -24.84
CA ILE A 263 -4.33 -28.16 -25.43
C ILE A 263 -4.41 -28.19 -26.97
N ALA A 264 -5.54 -28.62 -27.55
CA ALA A 264 -5.70 -28.80 -28.99
C ALA A 264 -6.20 -27.55 -29.75
N GLU A 265 -6.84 -26.57 -29.09
CA GLU A 265 -7.66 -25.58 -29.83
C GLU A 265 -7.23 -24.11 -29.74
N ARG A 266 -6.24 -23.71 -28.91
CA ARG A 266 -5.94 -22.28 -28.69
C ARG A 266 -4.48 -21.93 -28.46
N VAL A 267 -4.18 -20.65 -28.71
CA VAL A 267 -2.94 -19.96 -28.32
C VAL A 267 -2.59 -20.28 -26.86
N ASP A 268 -1.43 -20.91 -26.69
CA ASP A 268 -0.84 -21.31 -25.40
C ASP A 268 -0.80 -20.11 -24.42
N LYS A 269 -1.10 -20.35 -23.14
CA LYS A 269 -1.07 -19.29 -22.11
C LYS A 269 0.30 -18.62 -22.05
N THR A 270 1.38 -19.34 -22.36
CA THR A 270 2.73 -18.76 -22.48
C THR A 270 2.80 -17.62 -23.50
N ALA A 271 2.17 -17.77 -24.67
CA ALA A 271 2.18 -16.73 -25.71
C ALA A 271 1.40 -15.48 -25.25
N ARG A 272 0.30 -15.67 -24.49
CA ARG A 272 -0.46 -14.56 -23.90
C ARG A 272 0.32 -13.83 -22.81
N VAL A 273 1.11 -14.56 -22.02
CA VAL A 273 2.03 -13.94 -21.06
C VAL A 273 3.10 -13.10 -21.77
N GLN A 274 3.62 -13.55 -22.92
CA GLN A 274 4.55 -12.76 -23.73
C GLN A 274 3.89 -11.50 -24.32
N GLU A 275 2.65 -11.63 -24.80
CA GLU A 275 1.83 -10.50 -25.25
C GLU A 275 1.59 -9.48 -24.12
N LEU A 276 1.29 -9.95 -22.92
CA LEU A 276 1.13 -9.12 -21.73
C LEU A 276 2.42 -8.40 -21.37
N ILE A 277 3.57 -9.09 -21.34
CA ILE A 277 4.89 -8.46 -21.12
C ILE A 277 5.11 -7.32 -22.12
N ASN A 278 4.86 -7.57 -23.41
CA ASN A 278 4.98 -6.55 -24.44
C ASN A 278 4.00 -5.38 -24.22
N SER A 279 2.77 -5.66 -23.80
CA SER A 279 1.76 -4.63 -23.55
C SER A 279 2.19 -3.68 -22.42
N PHE A 280 2.77 -4.20 -21.34
CA PHE A 280 3.34 -3.37 -20.27
C PHE A 280 4.53 -2.51 -20.76
N ARG A 281 5.41 -3.06 -21.60
CA ARG A 281 6.53 -2.29 -22.18
C ARG A 281 6.07 -1.12 -23.05
N VAL A 282 4.99 -1.31 -23.81
CA VAL A 282 4.48 -0.30 -24.75
C VAL A 282 3.56 0.69 -24.07
N ARG A 283 2.72 0.25 -23.11
CA ARG A 283 1.59 1.03 -22.58
C ARG A 283 1.55 1.14 -21.06
N GLY A 284 2.50 0.54 -20.34
CA GLY A 284 2.51 0.56 -18.87
C GLY A 284 2.50 1.98 -18.29
N HIS A 285 3.12 2.94 -19.00
CA HIS A 285 3.12 4.35 -18.66
C HIS A 285 1.71 4.96 -18.53
N LEU A 286 0.69 4.44 -19.25
CA LEU A 286 -0.70 4.90 -19.15
C LEU A 286 -1.35 4.53 -17.81
N MET A 287 -0.85 3.49 -17.14
CA MET A 287 -1.32 3.04 -15.84
C MET A 287 -0.38 3.48 -14.70
N ALA A 288 0.69 4.22 -14.99
CA ALA A 288 1.63 4.70 -13.99
C ALA A 288 1.00 5.76 -13.07
N ASP A 289 1.32 5.68 -11.78
CA ASP A 289 0.87 6.60 -10.74
C ASP A 289 1.78 7.83 -10.63
N ILE A 290 1.71 8.68 -11.66
CA ILE A 290 2.58 9.83 -11.86
C ILE A 290 1.97 11.17 -11.43
N ASP A 291 0.68 11.20 -11.08
CA ASP A 291 0.00 12.42 -10.64
C ASP A 291 0.01 12.52 -9.10
N PRO A 292 0.71 13.51 -8.51
CA PRO A 292 0.76 13.67 -7.06
C PRO A 292 -0.51 14.26 -6.43
N LEU A 293 -1.45 14.77 -7.22
CA LEU A 293 -2.63 15.50 -6.73
C LEU A 293 -3.84 14.57 -6.50
N GLU A 294 -4.20 13.80 -7.52
CA GLU A 294 -5.44 13.02 -7.52
C GLU A 294 -5.19 11.54 -7.26
N TYR A 295 -5.96 10.95 -6.33
CA TYR A 295 -6.00 9.50 -6.19
C TYR A 295 -6.98 8.91 -7.19
N VAL A 296 -6.48 8.01 -8.04
CA VAL A 296 -7.30 7.23 -8.96
C VAL A 296 -6.89 5.76 -8.86
N GLN A 297 -7.89 4.86 -8.84
CA GLN A 297 -7.64 3.44 -9.06
C GLN A 297 -7.42 3.22 -10.56
N ARG A 298 -6.14 3.17 -10.95
CA ARG A 298 -5.70 3.00 -12.33
C ARG A 298 -5.93 1.57 -12.79
N THR A 299 -6.47 1.47 -14.00
CA THR A 299 -6.57 0.23 -14.76
C THR A 299 -6.45 0.55 -16.25
N HIS A 300 -6.09 -0.44 -17.05
CA HIS A 300 -6.04 -0.32 -18.51
C HIS A 300 -6.36 -1.67 -19.15
N PRO A 301 -7.32 -1.76 -20.09
CA PRO A 301 -7.75 -3.03 -20.68
C PRO A 301 -6.59 -3.87 -21.24
N ASP A 302 -5.64 -3.25 -21.94
CA ASP A 302 -4.47 -3.96 -22.50
C ASP A 302 -3.52 -4.55 -21.44
N LEU A 303 -3.61 -4.12 -20.18
CA LEU A 303 -2.73 -4.51 -19.07
C LEU A 303 -3.42 -5.42 -18.03
N GLU A 304 -4.74 -5.58 -18.12
CA GLU A 304 -5.53 -6.49 -17.30
C GLU A 304 -5.25 -7.94 -17.70
N ILE A 305 -5.13 -8.87 -16.74
CA ILE A 305 -4.81 -10.27 -17.09
C ILE A 305 -6.01 -10.96 -17.77
N GLU A 306 -7.20 -10.49 -17.45
CA GLU A 306 -8.49 -11.00 -17.91
C GLU A 306 -8.68 -10.78 -19.41
N SER A 307 -8.21 -9.66 -19.96
CA SER A 307 -8.27 -9.38 -21.40
C SER A 307 -7.34 -10.30 -22.21
N HIS A 308 -6.34 -10.88 -21.56
CA HIS A 308 -5.44 -11.90 -22.11
C HIS A 308 -5.94 -13.33 -21.82
N GLY A 309 -7.16 -13.49 -21.28
CA GLY A 309 -7.74 -14.79 -20.93
C GLY A 309 -6.93 -15.56 -19.87
N LEU A 310 -6.25 -14.82 -18.98
CA LEU A 310 -5.61 -15.31 -17.77
C LEU A 310 -6.49 -14.93 -16.57
N THR A 311 -6.35 -15.64 -15.47
CA THR A 311 -7.12 -15.38 -14.25
C THR A 311 -6.23 -15.40 -13.02
N PHE A 312 -6.77 -15.04 -11.85
CA PHE A 312 -6.01 -15.12 -10.61
C PHE A 312 -5.54 -16.54 -10.24
N TRP A 313 -6.12 -17.59 -10.85
CA TRP A 313 -5.64 -18.97 -10.75
C TRP A 313 -4.29 -19.19 -11.44
N ASP A 314 -3.99 -18.39 -12.48
CA ASP A 314 -2.72 -18.47 -13.21
C ASP A 314 -1.57 -17.79 -12.47
N LEU A 315 -1.83 -16.97 -11.44
CA LEU A 315 -0.80 -16.20 -10.71
C LEU A 315 0.35 -17.06 -10.18
N ASP A 316 0.05 -18.28 -9.74
CA ASP A 316 1.04 -19.17 -9.14
C ASP A 316 1.59 -20.20 -10.14
N ARG A 317 1.06 -20.23 -11.38
CA ARG A 317 1.55 -21.08 -12.49
C ARG A 317 2.84 -20.50 -13.07
N GLU A 318 3.74 -21.38 -13.50
CA GLU A 318 5.00 -21.00 -14.13
C GLU A 318 4.87 -20.88 -15.65
N PHE A 319 5.48 -19.83 -16.20
CA PHE A 319 5.51 -19.55 -17.63
C PHE A 319 6.94 -19.36 -18.11
N VAL A 320 7.21 -19.72 -19.36
CA VAL A 320 8.50 -19.46 -20.01
C VAL A 320 8.59 -17.97 -20.32
N THR A 321 9.67 -17.33 -19.84
CA THR A 321 9.84 -15.88 -19.89
C THR A 321 10.79 -15.41 -20.99
N GLY A 322 11.51 -16.33 -21.66
CA GLY A 322 12.46 -15.97 -22.72
C GLY A 322 13.66 -15.15 -22.22
N GLY A 323 13.97 -15.20 -20.92
CA GLY A 323 15.05 -14.43 -20.28
C GLY A 323 14.58 -13.19 -19.53
N PHE A 324 13.29 -12.80 -19.63
CA PHE A 324 12.71 -11.74 -18.80
C PHE A 324 12.90 -12.04 -17.30
N GLY A 325 13.27 -11.01 -16.54
CA GLY A 325 13.57 -11.11 -15.10
C GLY A 325 14.79 -11.97 -14.75
N GLY A 326 15.68 -12.26 -15.72
CA GLY A 326 16.90 -13.03 -15.52
C GLY A 326 16.70 -14.53 -15.28
N LYS A 327 15.49 -15.04 -15.53
CA LYS A 327 15.13 -16.47 -15.37
C LYS A 327 14.56 -17.02 -16.67
N ARG A 328 14.62 -18.35 -16.84
CA ARG A 328 13.99 -19.04 -17.97
C ARG A 328 12.49 -19.25 -17.78
N THR A 329 12.08 -19.42 -16.52
CA THR A 329 10.69 -19.58 -16.09
C THR A 329 10.42 -18.74 -14.86
N MET A 330 9.21 -18.22 -14.73
CA MET A 330 8.75 -17.45 -13.57
C MET A 330 7.26 -17.69 -13.34
N LYS A 331 6.82 -17.57 -12.07
CA LYS A 331 5.39 -17.51 -11.75
C LYS A 331 4.78 -16.25 -12.35
N LEU A 332 3.55 -16.28 -12.86
CA LEU A 332 2.88 -15.09 -13.41
C LEU A 332 2.85 -13.94 -12.40
N ARG A 333 2.67 -14.23 -11.11
CA ARG A 333 2.76 -13.24 -10.02
C ARG A 333 4.08 -12.49 -10.02
N ASP A 334 5.19 -13.21 -10.20
CA ASP A 334 6.53 -12.62 -10.19
C ASP A 334 6.75 -11.80 -11.45
N ILE A 335 6.23 -12.27 -12.61
CA ILE A 335 6.26 -11.52 -13.87
C ILE A 335 5.52 -10.19 -13.71
N LEU A 336 4.27 -10.23 -13.26
CA LEU A 336 3.46 -9.03 -12.99
C LEU A 336 4.12 -8.11 -11.95
N GLY A 337 4.80 -8.70 -10.95
CA GLY A 337 5.56 -7.96 -9.96
C GLY A 337 6.65 -7.10 -10.60
N VAL A 338 7.47 -7.69 -11.49
CA VAL A 338 8.50 -6.95 -12.24
C VAL A 338 7.85 -5.91 -13.16
N LEU A 339 6.86 -6.30 -13.97
CA LEU A 339 6.22 -5.38 -14.94
C LEU A 339 5.60 -4.15 -14.27
N ARG A 340 4.83 -4.34 -13.20
CA ARG A 340 4.23 -3.24 -12.45
C ARG A 340 5.29 -2.37 -11.80
N ASP A 341 6.35 -2.99 -11.27
CA ASP A 341 7.45 -2.28 -10.62
C ASP A 341 8.24 -1.40 -11.59
N SER A 342 8.43 -1.87 -12.82
CA SER A 342 9.18 -1.19 -13.87
C SER A 342 8.37 -0.11 -14.59
N TYR A 343 7.08 -0.36 -14.86
CA TYR A 343 6.32 0.45 -15.83
C TYR A 343 5.10 1.20 -15.28
N CYS A 344 4.61 0.85 -14.09
CA CYS A 344 3.31 1.34 -13.61
C CYS A 344 3.36 1.97 -12.22
N ARG A 345 4.55 2.18 -11.64
CA ARG A 345 4.67 2.88 -10.35
C ARG A 345 4.66 4.40 -10.54
N THR A 346 5.52 5.11 -9.84
CA THR A 346 5.67 6.57 -9.86
C THR A 346 6.50 7.07 -11.04
N ILE A 347 6.83 6.19 -11.99
CA ILE A 347 7.57 6.51 -13.21
C ILE A 347 6.84 5.83 -14.38
N GLY A 348 6.45 6.64 -15.37
CA GLY A 348 5.99 6.14 -16.67
C GLY A 348 7.15 6.17 -17.66
N ILE A 349 7.44 5.03 -18.31
CA ILE A 349 8.58 4.91 -19.23
C ILE A 349 8.07 4.69 -20.65
N GLU A 350 8.41 5.60 -21.55
CA GLU A 350 8.09 5.52 -22.98
C GLU A 350 9.38 5.34 -23.79
N TYR A 351 9.64 4.13 -24.27
CA TYR A 351 10.87 3.84 -25.02
C TYR A 351 10.64 2.90 -26.22
N MET A 352 9.51 2.20 -26.27
CA MET A 352 9.25 1.20 -27.32
C MET A 352 9.08 1.79 -28.72
N HIS A 353 8.92 3.11 -28.85
CA HIS A 353 8.90 3.83 -30.12
C HIS A 353 10.30 3.96 -30.76
N ILE A 354 11.37 3.72 -29.99
CA ILE A 354 12.75 3.72 -30.49
C ILE A 354 12.94 2.58 -31.48
N GLN A 355 13.47 2.89 -32.67
CA GLN A 355 13.64 1.90 -33.74
C GLN A 355 14.79 0.93 -33.46
N ASP A 356 15.88 1.43 -32.88
CA ASP A 356 17.09 0.66 -32.56
C ASP A 356 16.79 -0.43 -31.50
N PRO A 357 16.92 -1.73 -31.85
CA PRO A 357 16.74 -2.82 -30.89
C PRO A 357 17.76 -2.81 -29.75
N ALA A 358 18.99 -2.35 -29.97
CA ALA A 358 20.02 -2.31 -28.95
C ALA A 358 19.67 -1.32 -27.84
N GLN A 359 19.15 -0.14 -28.21
CA GLN A 359 18.66 0.85 -27.26
C GLN A 359 17.43 0.34 -26.48
N ARG A 360 16.46 -0.28 -27.16
CA ARG A 360 15.31 -0.88 -26.47
C ARG A 360 15.74 -1.97 -25.49
N LYS A 361 16.70 -2.81 -25.87
CA LYS A 361 17.29 -3.84 -25.01
C LYS A 361 17.99 -3.21 -23.79
N TRP A 362 18.72 -2.13 -23.99
CA TRP A 362 19.36 -1.39 -22.90
C TRP A 362 18.34 -0.87 -21.88
N PHE A 363 17.22 -0.29 -22.33
CA PHE A 363 16.14 0.10 -21.42
C PHE A 363 15.61 -1.11 -20.65
N GLN A 364 15.28 -2.21 -21.33
CA GLN A 364 14.78 -3.44 -20.70
C GLN A 364 15.73 -3.95 -19.61
N ASP A 365 17.04 -4.00 -19.89
CA ASP A 365 18.04 -4.52 -18.96
C ASP A 365 18.23 -3.62 -17.73
N ASN A 366 17.96 -2.31 -17.84
CA ASN A 366 18.09 -1.37 -16.73
C ASN A 366 16.77 -1.16 -15.95
N VAL A 367 15.61 -1.31 -16.58
CA VAL A 367 14.31 -1.03 -15.95
C VAL A 367 13.61 -2.29 -15.45
N GLU A 368 13.78 -3.44 -16.10
CA GLU A 368 13.13 -4.73 -15.74
C GLU A 368 13.90 -5.47 -14.64
N VAL A 369 14.45 -4.72 -13.69
CA VAL A 369 15.19 -5.22 -12.54
C VAL A 369 14.39 -5.05 -11.27
N LYS A 370 14.69 -5.86 -10.26
CA LYS A 370 14.04 -5.72 -8.96
C LYS A 370 14.45 -4.39 -8.32
N TYR A 371 13.47 -3.57 -7.97
CA TYR A 371 13.67 -2.33 -7.22
C TYR A 371 14.56 -2.56 -5.99
N GLN A 372 15.61 -1.73 -5.86
CA GLN A 372 16.47 -1.67 -4.70
C GLN A 372 16.18 -0.36 -3.96
N LYS A 373 15.97 -0.47 -2.64
CA LYS A 373 15.75 0.72 -1.82
C LYS A 373 17.08 1.46 -1.67
N PRO A 374 17.12 2.78 -1.89
CA PRO A 374 18.29 3.62 -1.61
C PRO A 374 18.86 3.39 -0.21
N GLY A 375 20.16 3.62 -0.04
CA GLY A 375 20.82 3.56 1.27
C GLY A 375 20.24 4.59 2.25
N HIS A 376 20.57 4.44 3.54
CA HIS A 376 20.17 5.44 4.55
C HIS A 376 20.75 6.83 4.22
N ASP A 377 22.03 6.89 3.89
CA ASP A 377 22.73 8.16 3.67
C ASP A 377 22.26 8.85 2.39
N GLU A 378 22.00 8.08 1.33
CA GLU A 378 21.37 8.55 0.10
C GLU A 378 19.97 9.12 0.35
N GLN A 379 19.14 8.43 1.16
CA GLN A 379 17.83 8.96 1.58
C GLN A 379 17.96 10.26 2.36
N MET A 380 18.98 10.37 3.20
CA MET A 380 19.19 11.56 4.02
C MET A 380 19.68 12.74 3.21
N ARG A 381 20.52 12.51 2.19
CA ARG A 381 20.89 13.54 1.21
C ARG A 381 19.68 14.03 0.43
N ILE A 382 18.88 13.12 -0.12
CA ILE A 382 17.68 13.49 -0.89
C ILE A 382 16.73 14.34 -0.02
N LEU A 383 16.54 13.94 1.24
CA LEU A 383 15.74 14.70 2.20
C LEU A 383 16.37 16.07 2.50
N ASP A 384 17.69 16.16 2.67
CA ASP A 384 18.38 17.43 2.92
C ASP A 384 18.23 18.39 1.73
N LYS A 385 18.36 17.90 0.49
CA LYS A 385 18.13 18.69 -0.72
C LYS A 385 16.69 19.18 -0.84
N LEU A 386 15.70 18.37 -0.45
CA LEU A 386 14.31 18.79 -0.35
C LEU A 386 14.12 19.88 0.73
N ASN A 387 14.74 19.71 1.90
CA ASN A 387 14.69 20.71 2.98
C ASN A 387 15.32 22.04 2.55
N GLN A 388 16.46 22.00 1.86
CA GLN A 388 17.11 23.19 1.31
C GLN A 388 16.20 23.91 0.30
N ALA A 389 15.53 23.14 -0.59
CA ALA A 389 14.61 23.68 -1.57
C ALA A 389 13.41 24.38 -0.91
N GLU A 390 12.73 23.70 0.02
CA GLU A 390 11.53 24.20 0.70
C GLU A 390 11.84 25.38 1.66
N ALA A 391 12.94 25.28 2.42
CA ALA A 391 13.35 26.34 3.34
C ALA A 391 13.69 27.64 2.60
N PHE A 392 14.35 27.54 1.43
CA PHE A 392 14.66 28.69 0.61
C PHE A 392 13.40 29.38 0.07
N GLU A 393 12.44 28.62 -0.45
CA GLU A 393 11.15 29.16 -0.92
C GLU A 393 10.37 29.83 0.20
N THR A 394 10.26 29.16 1.35
CA THR A 394 9.58 29.67 2.56
C THR A 394 10.21 30.96 3.06
N PHE A 395 11.54 31.04 3.06
CA PHE A 395 12.27 32.24 3.45
C PHE A 395 11.97 33.41 2.50
N LEU A 396 12.07 33.20 1.18
CA LEU A 396 11.80 34.24 0.20
C LEU A 396 10.34 34.72 0.27
N GLN A 397 9.39 33.81 0.46
CA GLN A 397 7.97 34.13 0.63
C GLN A 397 7.72 34.98 1.89
N THR A 398 8.43 34.68 2.98
CA THR A 398 8.28 35.40 4.25
C THR A 398 8.95 36.77 4.25
N LYS A 399 10.15 36.88 3.66
CA LYS A 399 10.97 38.11 3.71
C LYS A 399 10.68 39.11 2.59
N TYR A 400 10.36 38.64 1.40
CA TYR A 400 10.19 39.49 0.21
C TYR A 400 8.76 39.44 -0.32
N VAL A 401 7.80 39.77 0.56
CA VAL A 401 6.37 39.78 0.24
C VAL A 401 6.08 40.72 -0.94
N GLY A 402 5.32 40.23 -1.91
CA GLY A 402 4.91 41.00 -3.10
C GLY A 402 5.96 41.08 -4.22
N GLN A 403 7.17 40.54 -4.03
CA GLN A 403 8.14 40.41 -5.12
C GLN A 403 7.91 39.13 -5.94
N LYS A 404 7.94 39.25 -7.27
CA LYS A 404 7.91 38.08 -8.16
C LYS A 404 9.21 37.28 -8.03
N ARG A 405 9.08 35.99 -7.72
CA ARG A 405 10.21 35.05 -7.53
C ARG A 405 10.11 33.75 -8.33
N PHE A 406 8.96 33.48 -8.96
CA PHE A 406 8.67 32.24 -9.70
C PHE A 406 8.95 30.97 -8.90
N SER A 407 8.19 30.81 -7.82
CA SER A 407 8.42 29.78 -6.82
C SER A 407 8.47 28.36 -7.39
N LEU A 408 9.32 27.54 -6.77
CA LEU A 408 9.37 26.09 -6.99
C LEU A 408 8.36 25.31 -6.14
N GLU A 409 7.49 25.97 -5.36
CA GLU A 409 6.47 25.30 -4.54
C GLU A 409 5.69 24.23 -5.33
N GLY A 410 5.64 23.01 -4.78
CA GLY A 410 5.07 21.80 -5.38
C GLY A 410 5.97 21.07 -6.40
N GLY A 411 7.13 21.63 -6.74
CA GLY A 411 8.11 21.07 -7.68
C GLY A 411 9.52 20.95 -7.07
N GLU A 412 9.63 20.94 -5.74
CA GLU A 412 10.89 20.94 -4.98
C GLU A 412 11.77 19.72 -5.32
N SER A 413 11.14 18.62 -5.77
CA SER A 413 11.83 17.41 -6.23
C SER A 413 12.76 17.64 -7.44
N LEU A 414 12.67 18.79 -8.12
CA LEU A 414 13.63 19.20 -9.15
C LEU A 414 15.05 19.34 -8.58
N ILE A 415 15.21 19.80 -7.33
CA ILE A 415 16.54 20.01 -6.72
C ILE A 415 17.26 18.68 -6.47
N PRO A 416 16.70 17.69 -5.75
CA PRO A 416 17.35 16.39 -5.62
C PRO A 416 17.51 15.65 -6.98
N LEU A 417 16.63 15.88 -7.96
CA LEU A 417 16.79 15.33 -9.30
C LEU A 417 18.06 15.85 -10.00
N LEU A 418 18.24 17.18 -10.01
CA LEU A 418 19.45 17.79 -10.59
C LEU A 418 20.70 17.40 -9.81
N ASP A 419 20.61 17.34 -8.48
CA ASP A 419 21.71 16.87 -7.63
C ASP A 419 22.16 15.46 -8.04
N GLU A 420 21.22 14.53 -8.21
CA GLU A 420 21.54 13.15 -8.60
C GLU A 420 22.19 13.06 -10.00
N ILE A 421 21.69 13.84 -10.97
CA ILE A 421 22.27 13.89 -12.31
C ILE A 421 23.72 14.39 -12.25
N LEU A 422 23.99 15.45 -11.48
CA LEU A 422 25.32 16.03 -11.35
C LEU A 422 26.28 15.13 -10.57
N GLN A 423 25.80 14.38 -9.57
CA GLN A 423 26.61 13.34 -8.92
C GLN A 423 27.04 12.26 -9.90
N GLY A 424 26.11 11.77 -10.74
CA GLY A 424 26.42 10.80 -11.78
C GLY A 424 27.46 11.34 -12.78
N ALA A 425 27.31 12.60 -13.21
CA ALA A 425 28.26 13.26 -14.10
C ALA A 425 29.66 13.44 -13.48
N ALA A 426 29.72 13.88 -12.22
CA ALA A 426 30.97 14.05 -11.48
C ALA A 426 31.67 12.69 -11.26
N GLY A 427 30.94 11.67 -10.80
CA GLY A 427 31.47 10.33 -10.58
C GLY A 427 31.89 9.62 -11.88
N ALA A 428 31.32 10.00 -13.02
CA ALA A 428 31.76 9.55 -14.35
C ALA A 428 32.98 10.32 -14.88
N GLY A 429 33.43 11.38 -14.18
CA GLY A 429 34.59 12.20 -14.58
C GLY A 429 34.33 13.08 -15.80
N LEU A 430 33.10 13.58 -15.98
CA LEU A 430 32.79 14.54 -17.04
C LEU A 430 33.40 15.91 -16.74
N ASP A 431 33.73 16.68 -17.79
CA ASP A 431 34.44 17.96 -17.66
C ASP A 431 33.58 19.10 -17.08
N GLY A 432 32.26 18.98 -17.14
CA GLY A 432 31.33 19.98 -16.64
C GLY A 432 29.87 19.70 -17.02
N ALA A 433 28.96 20.50 -16.49
CA ALA A 433 27.55 20.47 -16.84
C ALA A 433 27.03 21.88 -17.17
N ALA A 434 26.31 22.00 -18.29
CA ALA A 434 25.63 23.22 -18.67
C ALA A 434 24.12 23.04 -18.55
N ILE A 435 23.44 24.01 -17.93
CA ILE A 435 22.00 23.96 -17.64
C ILE A 435 21.30 25.13 -18.34
N GLY A 436 20.28 24.81 -19.14
CA GLY A 436 19.29 25.75 -19.66
C GLY A 436 17.96 25.52 -18.96
N MET A 437 17.33 26.56 -18.43
CA MET A 437 16.04 26.45 -17.75
C MET A 437 15.22 27.74 -17.84
N ALA A 438 13.89 27.61 -17.74
CA ALA A 438 12.97 28.71 -17.60
C ALA A 438 13.04 29.39 -16.21
N HIS A 439 12.09 30.29 -15.91
CA HIS A 439 12.09 31.08 -14.68
C HIS A 439 11.65 30.31 -13.42
N ARG A 440 10.86 29.23 -13.54
CA ARG A 440 10.30 28.51 -12.39
C ARG A 440 11.40 27.82 -11.60
N GLY A 441 11.51 28.14 -10.31
CA GLY A 441 12.52 27.61 -9.40
C GLY A 441 13.95 28.01 -9.69
N ARG A 442 14.20 28.96 -10.62
CA ARG A 442 15.56 29.32 -11.03
C ARG A 442 16.43 29.84 -9.89
N LEU A 443 15.88 30.64 -8.98
CA LEU A 443 16.62 31.13 -7.81
C LEU A 443 17.02 29.98 -6.87
N ASN A 444 16.19 28.95 -6.81
CA ASN A 444 16.44 27.74 -6.04
C ASN A 444 17.60 26.94 -6.65
N VAL A 445 17.56 26.68 -7.97
CA VAL A 445 18.65 26.03 -8.71
C VAL A 445 19.95 26.83 -8.64
N LEU A 446 19.90 28.15 -8.80
CA LEU A 446 21.07 29.02 -8.66
C LEU A 446 21.79 28.83 -7.33
N THR A 447 21.02 28.70 -6.24
CA THR A 447 21.56 28.70 -4.88
C THR A 447 21.94 27.30 -4.41
N ASN A 448 21.08 26.31 -4.67
CA ASN A 448 21.22 24.96 -4.13
C ASN A 448 21.94 23.99 -5.10
N ILE A 449 22.14 24.38 -6.36
CA ILE A 449 22.82 23.57 -7.39
C ILE A 449 24.03 24.33 -7.99
N ALA A 450 23.81 25.52 -8.56
CA ALA A 450 24.83 26.22 -9.36
C ALA A 450 25.81 27.10 -8.54
N GLY A 451 25.79 27.02 -7.21
CA GLY A 451 26.81 27.62 -6.33
C GLY A 451 26.68 29.12 -6.05
N LYS A 452 25.57 29.77 -6.43
CA LYS A 452 25.34 31.19 -6.10
C LYS A 452 25.08 31.33 -4.61
N THR A 453 25.81 32.21 -3.93
CA THR A 453 25.64 32.40 -2.48
C THR A 453 24.33 33.10 -2.15
N TYR A 454 23.73 32.76 -1.00
CA TYR A 454 22.55 33.47 -0.46
C TYR A 454 22.74 35.00 -0.42
N GLY A 455 23.93 35.46 -0.02
CA GLY A 455 24.26 36.89 0.04
C GLY A 455 24.30 37.58 -1.33
N GLN A 456 24.66 36.88 -2.42
CA GLN A 456 24.51 37.42 -3.77
C GLN A 456 23.04 37.57 -4.15
N VAL A 457 22.23 36.54 -3.91
CA VAL A 457 20.79 36.57 -4.21
C VAL A 457 20.08 37.66 -3.41
N PHE A 458 20.30 37.76 -2.10
CA PHE A 458 19.61 38.73 -1.25
C PHE A 458 19.96 40.18 -1.59
N ARG A 459 21.21 40.46 -1.99
CA ARG A 459 21.61 41.79 -2.50
C ARG A 459 20.84 42.19 -3.75
N GLU A 460 20.54 41.25 -4.63
CA GLU A 460 19.71 41.47 -5.83
C GLU A 460 18.24 41.74 -5.46
N PHE A 461 17.74 41.20 -4.35
CA PHE A 461 16.42 41.51 -3.81
C PHE A 461 16.36 42.89 -3.13
N GLU A 462 17.46 43.33 -2.52
CA GLU A 462 17.61 44.64 -1.88
C GLU A 462 17.98 45.77 -2.85
N GLY A 463 18.18 45.47 -4.14
CA GLY A 463 18.54 46.46 -5.16
C GLY A 463 19.98 47.01 -5.06
N SER A 464 20.81 46.38 -4.22
CA SER A 464 22.20 46.78 -4.00
C SER A 464 23.13 45.99 -4.93
N VAL A 465 23.31 46.47 -6.15
CA VAL A 465 24.24 45.83 -7.10
C VAL A 465 25.69 46.09 -6.68
N ALA A 466 26.54 45.07 -6.68
CA ALA A 466 27.95 45.19 -6.31
C ALA A 466 28.66 46.28 -7.12
N ILE A 467 29.47 47.10 -6.44
CA ILE A 467 30.32 48.14 -7.05
C ILE A 467 31.25 47.46 -8.06
N GLY A 468 31.02 47.68 -9.36
CA GLY A 468 31.79 47.08 -10.47
C GLY A 468 30.94 46.38 -11.55
N SER A 469 29.67 46.09 -11.28
CA SER A 469 28.75 45.40 -12.21
C SER A 469 27.98 46.30 -13.19
N LYS A 470 28.35 47.59 -13.30
CA LYS A 470 27.70 48.56 -14.19
C LYS A 470 28.26 48.51 -15.61
N SER A 471 28.11 47.38 -16.32
CA SER A 471 28.27 47.36 -17.77
C SER A 471 27.00 46.83 -18.43
N GLY A 472 26.23 47.72 -19.08
CA GLY A 472 24.99 47.39 -19.79
C GLY A 472 23.69 47.84 -19.09
N SER A 473 22.55 47.60 -19.76
CA SER A 473 21.20 47.92 -19.24
C SER A 473 20.76 47.03 -18.08
N GLY A 474 21.49 45.94 -17.80
CA GLY A 474 21.11 44.90 -16.86
C GLY A 474 19.92 44.07 -17.31
N ASP A 475 19.59 43.04 -16.53
CA ASP A 475 18.37 42.24 -16.65
C ASP A 475 17.91 41.80 -15.25
N VAL A 476 16.70 41.26 -15.14
CA VAL A 476 16.12 40.79 -13.88
C VAL A 476 16.87 39.56 -13.35
N LYS A 477 16.92 39.42 -12.01
CA LYS A 477 17.67 38.39 -11.26
C LYS A 477 17.46 36.93 -11.70
N TYR A 478 16.34 36.63 -12.35
CA TYR A 478 16.00 35.30 -12.87
C TYR A 478 16.26 35.14 -14.38
N HIS A 479 17.02 36.04 -15.02
CA HIS A 479 17.54 35.88 -16.39
C HIS A 479 19.07 35.77 -16.42
N LEU A 480 19.74 36.15 -15.33
CA LEU A 480 21.20 36.16 -15.24
C LEU A 480 21.75 34.73 -15.15
N GLY A 481 22.80 34.45 -15.91
CA GLY A 481 23.57 33.22 -15.82
C GLY A 481 24.52 33.20 -14.61
N THR A 482 25.05 32.03 -14.30
CA THR A 482 26.08 31.87 -13.25
C THR A 482 27.03 30.74 -13.61
N GLU A 483 28.24 30.84 -13.06
CA GLU A 483 29.24 29.76 -13.04
C GLU A 483 29.50 29.39 -11.59
N GLY A 484 29.68 28.10 -11.33
CA GLY A 484 30.00 27.57 -10.01
C GLY A 484 30.62 26.18 -10.11
N THR A 485 30.95 25.62 -8.95
CA THR A 485 31.46 24.26 -8.84
C THR A 485 30.49 23.45 -7.99
N PHE A 486 29.98 22.37 -8.56
CA PHE A 486 29.26 21.33 -7.83
C PHE A 486 30.27 20.38 -7.20
N VAL A 487 30.04 19.97 -5.96
CA VAL A 487 30.86 18.98 -5.25
C VAL A 487 29.96 17.82 -4.90
N SER A 488 30.29 16.64 -5.41
CA SER A 488 29.58 15.38 -5.13
C SER A 488 29.86 14.88 -3.71
N ASP A 489 29.08 13.90 -3.26
CA ASP A 489 29.27 13.27 -1.94
C ASP A 489 30.64 12.57 -1.80
N SER A 490 31.21 12.10 -2.91
CA SER A 490 32.57 11.51 -2.97
C SER A 490 33.68 12.58 -2.93
N GLY A 491 33.33 13.86 -3.05
CA GLY A 491 34.27 14.97 -3.12
C GLY A 491 34.74 15.31 -4.53
N ASP A 492 34.23 14.62 -5.56
CA ASP A 492 34.53 14.93 -6.96
C ASP A 492 33.86 16.27 -7.33
N GLU A 493 34.64 17.15 -7.97
CA GLU A 493 34.21 18.47 -8.39
C GLU A 493 33.76 18.46 -9.85
N LEU A 494 32.67 19.17 -10.14
CA LEU A 494 32.12 19.33 -11.48
C LEU A 494 31.79 20.82 -11.71
N PRO A 495 32.46 21.49 -12.67
CA PRO A 495 32.06 22.83 -13.09
C PRO A 495 30.62 22.85 -13.60
N VAL A 496 29.81 23.79 -13.10
CA VAL A 496 28.41 23.96 -13.50
C VAL A 496 28.21 25.37 -14.07
N TYR A 497 27.66 25.42 -15.28
CA TYR A 497 27.26 26.63 -15.97
C TYR A 497 25.74 26.71 -16.07
N LEU A 498 25.12 27.80 -15.60
CA LEU A 498 23.71 28.08 -15.85
C LEU A 498 23.61 29.20 -16.89
N ALA A 499 23.06 28.90 -18.06
CA ALA A 499 22.94 29.86 -19.15
C ALA A 499 22.03 31.03 -18.79
N ALA A 500 22.39 32.24 -19.24
CA ALA A 500 21.49 33.38 -19.24
C ALA A 500 20.38 33.16 -20.27
N ASN A 501 19.15 33.60 -19.97
CA ASN A 501 18.01 33.41 -20.87
C ASN A 501 17.02 34.58 -20.80
N PRO A 502 16.40 34.96 -21.93
CA PRO A 502 15.30 35.94 -21.93
C PRO A 502 14.00 35.31 -21.39
N SER A 503 12.93 36.11 -21.31
CA SER A 503 11.59 35.62 -20.96
C SER A 503 10.92 34.74 -22.03
N HIS A 504 11.47 34.68 -23.26
CA HIS A 504 10.97 33.80 -24.32
C HIS A 504 11.34 32.35 -23.97
N LEU A 505 10.34 31.57 -23.57
CA LEU A 505 10.51 30.16 -23.18
C LEU A 505 11.11 29.34 -24.33
N GLU A 506 11.86 28.29 -23.99
CA GLU A 506 12.56 27.36 -24.89
C GLU A 506 13.62 27.97 -25.83
N THR A 507 13.77 29.31 -25.86
CA THR A 507 14.79 29.95 -26.74
C THR A 507 16.22 29.65 -26.28
N VAL A 508 16.40 29.33 -24.99
CA VAL A 508 17.71 28.98 -24.42
C VAL A 508 18.23 27.64 -24.95
N ASP A 509 17.35 26.75 -25.42
CA ASP A 509 17.71 25.37 -25.78
C ASP A 509 18.78 25.33 -26.88
N GLY A 510 18.52 25.98 -28.02
CA GLY A 510 19.49 26.05 -29.12
C GLY A 510 20.72 26.91 -28.80
N VAL A 511 20.61 27.85 -27.84
CA VAL A 511 21.74 28.66 -27.39
C VAL A 511 22.68 27.82 -26.52
N LEU A 512 22.13 27.01 -25.61
CA LEU A 512 22.89 26.14 -24.72
C LEU A 512 23.69 25.10 -25.51
N GLU A 513 23.07 24.45 -26.49
CA GLU A 513 23.75 23.48 -27.38
C GLU A 513 24.92 24.10 -28.17
N GLY A 514 24.91 25.42 -28.40
CA GLY A 514 26.02 26.13 -29.03
C GLY A 514 27.10 26.61 -28.06
N ILE A 515 26.83 26.62 -26.75
CA ILE A 515 27.79 26.97 -25.70
C ILE A 515 28.65 25.76 -25.34
N VAL A 516 28.04 24.57 -25.34
CA VAL A 516 28.67 23.28 -24.96
C VAL A 516 29.62 22.76 -26.03
#